data_AF-A0A2M7SA55-F1
#
_entry.id   AF-A0A2M7SA55-F1
#
_cell.length_a   1.000
_cell.length_b   1.000
_cell.length_c   1.000
_cell.angle_alpha   90.00
_cell.angle_beta   90.00
_cell.angle_gamma   90.00
#
_symmetry.space_group_name_H-M   'P 1'
#
loop_
_entity.id
_entity.type
_entity.pdbx_description
1 polymer ?
#
loop_
_entity_poly.entity_id
_entity_poly.type
_entity_poly.pdbx_seq_one_letter_code
_entity_poly.pdbx_strand_id
1 'polypeptide(L)'
;MRLRVAGAQIPVTGEIGMNLKAIRRAIKYAKSRRADILLTPEGSLSGYTHKFNPDEVRNALREITTGAREKRLGLALGTCFVEDNGKCYNQIRFYSPKGGYLGFHSKILRCGSVFGKPEGEIRHYAARPLRTFRFKNIIITNRGQTLNKGIILLTSPVHSDTELKQPSLLLFSIVVPYTARHNLTFLLKYGIIKIRNCEE
;
A
#
# COMPACT_ATOMS: atom_id res chain seq x y z
N MET A 1 14.11 0.43 -18.46
CA MET A 1 13.13 -0.53 -17.90
C MET A 1 11.94 0.23 -17.33
N ARG A 2 10.71 -0.28 -17.47
CA ARG A 2 9.50 0.39 -17.00
C ARG A 2 8.67 -0.51 -16.08
N LEU A 3 8.37 -0.04 -14.87
CA LEU A 3 7.40 -0.70 -13.98
C LEU A 3 6.00 -0.11 -14.20
N ARG A 4 4.99 -0.97 -14.32
CA ARG A 4 3.58 -0.58 -14.35
C ARG A 4 2.93 -0.84 -13.00
N VAL A 5 2.54 0.24 -12.32
CA VAL A 5 1.85 0.17 -11.03
C VAL A 5 0.35 0.41 -11.25
N ALA A 6 -0.49 -0.43 -10.67
CA ALA A 6 -1.92 -0.16 -10.53
C ALA A 6 -2.23 0.23 -9.09
N GLY A 7 -2.87 1.39 -8.89
CA GLY A 7 -3.44 1.78 -7.59
C GLY A 7 -4.91 1.39 -7.54
N ALA A 8 -5.33 0.73 -6.46
CA ALA A 8 -6.73 0.45 -6.19
C ALA A 8 -7.33 1.57 -5.33
N GLN A 9 -8.48 2.08 -5.76
CA GLN A 9 -9.39 2.84 -4.92
C GLN A 9 -10.63 1.96 -4.73
N ILE A 10 -10.80 1.44 -3.53
CA ILE A 10 -11.86 0.48 -3.17
C ILE A 10 -12.43 0.87 -1.81
N PRO A 11 -13.72 0.59 -1.54
CA PRO A 11 -14.27 0.71 -0.20
C PRO A 11 -13.51 -0.20 0.78
N VAL A 12 -13.21 0.33 1.96
CA VAL A 12 -12.60 -0.41 3.07
C VAL A 12 -13.65 -0.50 4.17
N THR A 13 -14.04 -1.72 4.54
CA THR A 13 -15.11 -1.99 5.50
C THR A 13 -14.60 -2.79 6.68
N GLY A 14 -15.41 -2.96 7.73
CA GLY A 14 -15.13 -3.91 8.82
C GLY A 14 -15.31 -5.38 8.42
N GLU A 15 -15.97 -5.64 7.30
CA GLU A 15 -16.31 -6.98 6.82
C GLU A 15 -15.21 -7.53 5.90
N ILE A 16 -14.39 -8.45 6.42
CA ILE A 16 -13.22 -9.00 5.69
C ILE A 16 -13.66 -9.69 4.40
N GLY A 17 -14.80 -10.38 4.40
CA GLY A 17 -15.37 -10.98 3.18
C GLY A 17 -15.68 -9.98 2.07
N MET A 18 -16.17 -8.78 2.39
CA MET A 18 -16.44 -7.72 1.41
C MET A 18 -15.13 -7.13 0.86
N ASN A 19 -14.18 -6.88 1.75
CA ASN A 19 -12.85 -6.39 1.43
C ASN A 19 -12.10 -7.36 0.49
N LEU A 20 -12.12 -8.66 0.80
CA LEU A 20 -11.58 -9.73 -0.03
C LEU A 20 -12.16 -9.71 -1.45
N LYS A 21 -13.49 -9.62 -1.58
CA LYS A 21 -14.16 -9.53 -2.89
C LYS A 21 -13.69 -8.30 -3.67
N ALA A 22 -13.55 -7.14 -3.01
CA ALA A 22 -13.08 -5.91 -3.65
C ALA A 22 -11.62 -6.02 -4.14
N ILE A 23 -10.72 -6.56 -3.30
CA ILE A 23 -9.31 -6.77 -3.66
C ILE A 23 -9.18 -7.77 -4.81
N ARG A 24 -9.95 -8.86 -4.82
CA ARG A 24 -9.95 -9.84 -5.93
C ARG A 24 -10.36 -9.19 -7.26
N ARG A 25 -11.34 -8.29 -7.25
CA ARG A 25 -11.70 -7.50 -8.45
C ARG A 25 -10.56 -6.58 -8.88
N ALA A 26 -9.91 -5.89 -7.93
CA ALA A 26 -8.76 -5.03 -8.21
C ALA A 26 -7.58 -5.82 -8.82
N ILE A 27 -7.30 -7.03 -8.34
CA ILE A 27 -6.30 -7.95 -8.91
C ILE A 27 -6.63 -8.29 -10.37
N LYS A 28 -7.88 -8.66 -10.67
CA LYS A 28 -8.33 -8.96 -12.04
C LYS A 28 -8.14 -7.74 -12.95
N TYR A 29 -8.56 -6.57 -12.47
CA TYR A 29 -8.42 -5.32 -13.22
C TYR A 29 -6.96 -4.96 -13.48
N ALA A 30 -6.11 -4.94 -12.45
CA ALA A 30 -4.68 -4.64 -12.56
C ALA A 30 -3.99 -5.57 -13.57
N LYS A 31 -4.32 -6.88 -13.54
CA LYS A 31 -3.79 -7.83 -14.51
C LYS A 31 -4.25 -7.53 -15.93
N SER A 32 -5.53 -7.20 -16.14
CA SER A 32 -6.05 -6.82 -17.47
C SER A 32 -5.33 -5.61 -18.05
N ARG A 33 -4.85 -4.70 -17.19
CA ARG A 33 -4.05 -3.52 -17.56
C ARG A 33 -2.55 -3.81 -17.69
N ARG A 34 -2.16 -5.08 -17.59
CA ARG A 34 -0.75 -5.55 -17.62
C ARG A 34 0.11 -4.82 -16.58
N ALA A 35 -0.44 -4.59 -15.39
CA ALA A 35 0.32 -4.07 -14.26
C ALA A 35 1.31 -5.13 -13.76
N ASP A 36 2.46 -4.67 -13.25
CA ASP A 36 3.46 -5.50 -12.60
C ASP A 36 3.17 -5.69 -11.11
N ILE A 37 2.59 -4.68 -10.48
CA ILE A 37 2.25 -4.65 -9.05
C ILE A 37 0.94 -3.89 -8.81
N LEU A 38 0.13 -4.39 -7.89
CA LEU A 38 -1.06 -3.72 -7.37
C LEU A 38 -0.77 -3.12 -6.00
N LEU A 39 -1.03 -1.83 -5.84
CA LEU A 39 -1.07 -1.11 -4.58
C LEU A 39 -2.53 -0.98 -4.11
N THR A 40 -2.79 -1.32 -2.86
CA THR A 40 -4.12 -1.21 -2.23
C THR A 40 -4.12 -0.18 -1.10
N PRO A 41 -5.30 0.36 -0.71
CA PRO A 41 -5.41 1.29 0.41
C PRO A 41 -4.94 0.71 1.74
N GLU A 42 -4.67 1.59 2.69
CA GLU A 42 -4.46 1.25 4.10
C GLU A 42 -5.65 0.45 4.67
N GLY A 43 -5.38 -0.56 5.49
CA GLY A 43 -6.42 -1.40 6.09
C GLY A 43 -7.28 -2.16 5.08
N SER A 44 -6.95 -2.18 3.78
CA SER A 44 -7.86 -2.66 2.72
C SER A 44 -8.38 -4.07 2.90
N LEU A 45 -7.63 -4.96 3.58
CA LEU A 45 -8.07 -6.31 3.89
C LEU A 45 -8.78 -6.40 5.25
N SER A 46 -8.13 -5.93 6.31
CA SER A 46 -8.60 -6.03 7.70
C SER A 46 -9.70 -5.04 8.09
N GLY A 47 -9.94 -4.02 7.28
CA GLY A 47 -10.59 -2.78 7.70
C GLY A 47 -9.62 -1.78 8.34
N TYR A 48 -10.06 -0.53 8.44
CA TYR A 48 -9.34 0.57 9.12
C TYR A 48 -9.57 0.49 10.63
N THR A 49 -9.14 -0.62 11.24
CA THR A 49 -9.37 -0.90 12.67
C THR A 49 -8.32 -1.86 13.21
N HIS A 50 -8.04 -1.77 14.52
CA HIS A 50 -7.23 -2.75 15.24
C HIS A 50 -8.07 -3.91 15.77
N LYS A 51 -9.40 -3.78 15.72
CA LYS A 51 -10.37 -4.78 16.16
C LYS A 51 -10.84 -5.56 14.94
N PHE A 52 -10.18 -6.69 14.67
CA PHE A 52 -10.53 -7.61 13.59
C PHE A 52 -10.25 -9.05 14.03
N ASN A 53 -10.84 -10.03 13.36
CA ASN A 53 -10.52 -11.44 13.58
C ASN A 53 -9.18 -11.79 12.87
N PRO A 54 -8.10 -12.11 13.60
CA PRO A 54 -6.79 -12.38 12.99
C PRO A 54 -6.80 -13.60 12.07
N ASP A 55 -7.57 -14.65 12.40
CA ASP A 55 -7.62 -15.88 11.61
C ASP A 55 -8.36 -15.65 10.30
N GLU A 56 -9.43 -14.87 10.33
CA GLU A 56 -10.16 -14.48 9.12
C GLU A 56 -9.26 -13.65 8.17
N VAL A 57 -8.49 -12.69 8.72
CA VAL A 57 -7.51 -11.94 7.92
C VAL A 57 -6.42 -12.85 7.36
N ARG A 58 -5.90 -13.82 8.14
CA ARG A 58 -4.91 -14.80 7.65
C ARG A 58 -5.47 -15.64 6.50
N ASN A 59 -6.70 -16.12 6.63
CA ASN A 59 -7.38 -16.91 5.60
C ASN A 59 -7.57 -16.09 4.32
N ALA A 60 -8.11 -14.88 4.44
CA ALA A 60 -8.33 -13.99 3.30
C ALA A 60 -7.01 -13.54 2.65
N LEU A 61 -5.94 -13.36 3.44
CA LEU A 61 -4.59 -13.08 2.92
C LEU A 61 -4.06 -14.22 2.05
N ARG A 62 -4.27 -15.48 2.46
CA ARG A 62 -3.89 -16.65 1.64
C ARG A 62 -4.63 -16.66 0.30
N GLU A 63 -5.91 -16.32 0.29
CA GLU A 63 -6.69 -16.23 -0.95
C GLU A 63 -6.20 -15.12 -1.89
N ILE A 64 -5.96 -13.93 -1.34
CA ILE A 64 -5.47 -12.76 -2.11
C ILE A 64 -4.12 -13.05 -2.74
N THR A 65 -3.18 -13.59 -1.94
CA THR A 65 -1.82 -13.87 -2.39
C THR A 65 -1.79 -15.01 -3.40
N THR A 66 -2.65 -16.03 -3.25
CA THR A 66 -2.85 -17.09 -4.24
C THR A 66 -3.38 -16.51 -5.56
N GLY A 67 -4.46 -15.72 -5.50
CA GLY A 67 -5.07 -15.13 -6.69
C GLY A 67 -4.18 -14.15 -7.45
N ALA A 68 -3.27 -13.46 -6.76
CA ALA A 68 -2.25 -12.60 -7.37
C ALA A 68 -1.09 -13.41 -7.98
N ARG A 69 -0.62 -14.45 -7.29
CA ARG A 69 0.41 -15.38 -7.79
C ARG A 69 -0.02 -16.04 -9.09
N GLU A 70 -1.22 -16.58 -9.16
CA GLU A 70 -1.78 -17.22 -10.36
C GLU A 70 -1.77 -16.28 -11.57
N LYS A 71 -1.94 -14.97 -11.33
CA LYS A 71 -1.94 -13.94 -12.38
C LYS A 71 -0.56 -13.35 -12.64
N ARG A 72 0.47 -13.82 -11.92
CA ARG A 72 1.83 -13.27 -11.94
C ARG A 72 1.84 -11.76 -11.69
N LEU A 73 1.08 -11.33 -10.69
CA LEU A 73 0.94 -9.92 -10.28
C LEU A 73 1.59 -9.75 -8.91
N GLY A 74 2.50 -8.78 -8.78
CA GLY A 74 3.01 -8.38 -7.46
C GLY A 74 1.94 -7.69 -6.62
N LEU A 75 2.11 -7.71 -5.30
CA LEU A 75 1.20 -7.01 -4.39
C LEU A 75 1.97 -6.09 -3.45
N ALA A 76 1.40 -4.91 -3.22
CA ALA A 76 1.66 -4.00 -2.11
C ALA A 76 0.31 -3.82 -1.37
N LEU A 77 0.07 -4.72 -0.41
CA LEU A 77 -1.23 -4.90 0.26
C LEU A 77 -1.28 -4.12 1.57
N GLY A 78 -2.14 -3.11 1.69
CA GLY A 78 -2.40 -2.43 2.94
C GLY A 78 -3.35 -3.25 3.82
N THR A 79 -2.96 -3.54 5.05
CA THR A 79 -3.76 -4.29 6.03
C THR A 79 -3.22 -4.07 7.43
N CYS A 80 -4.09 -4.12 8.43
CA CYS A 80 -3.68 -4.42 9.78
C CYS A 80 -3.46 -5.93 9.91
N PHE A 81 -2.45 -6.37 10.68
CA PHE A 81 -2.15 -7.78 10.82
C PHE A 81 -1.35 -8.04 12.10
N VAL A 82 -1.63 -9.17 12.76
CA VAL A 82 -0.86 -9.65 13.91
C VAL A 82 0.24 -10.59 13.41
N GLU A 83 1.49 -10.18 13.57
CA GLU A 83 2.65 -11.00 13.20
C GLU A 83 2.92 -12.08 14.24
N ASP A 84 3.84 -13.00 13.94
CA ASP A 84 4.19 -14.14 14.80
C ASP A 84 4.78 -13.73 16.17
N ASN A 85 5.22 -12.47 16.30
CA ASN A 85 5.64 -11.92 17.59
C ASN A 85 4.47 -11.44 18.47
N GLY A 86 3.23 -11.73 18.08
CA GLY A 86 2.01 -11.35 18.79
C GLY A 86 1.64 -9.87 18.70
N LYS A 87 2.41 -9.03 17.99
CA LYS A 87 2.14 -7.60 17.87
C LYS A 87 1.28 -7.31 16.64
N CYS A 88 0.31 -6.41 16.81
CA CYS A 88 -0.48 -5.88 15.70
C CYS A 88 0.26 -4.73 15.02
N TYR A 89 0.23 -4.71 13.70
CA TYR A 89 0.82 -3.66 12.87
C TYR A 89 -0.19 -3.19 11.85
N ASN A 90 -0.33 -1.87 11.70
CA ASN A 90 -0.88 -1.29 10.49
C ASN A 90 0.25 -1.25 9.44
N GLN A 91 0.09 -2.00 8.35
CA GLN A 91 1.20 -2.31 7.47
C GLN A 91 0.85 -2.36 5.99
N ILE A 92 1.89 -2.18 5.17
CA ILE A 92 1.89 -2.53 3.75
C ILE A 92 2.78 -3.75 3.52
N ARG A 93 2.19 -4.83 3.01
CA ARG A 93 2.83 -6.13 2.78
C ARG A 93 3.21 -6.30 1.31
N PHE A 94 4.43 -6.76 1.06
CA PHE A 94 4.95 -6.91 -0.29
C PHE A 94 5.08 -8.37 -0.70
N TYR A 95 4.56 -8.70 -1.89
CA TYR A 95 4.65 -10.02 -2.50
C TYR A 95 5.17 -9.91 -3.92
N SER A 96 6.09 -10.81 -4.28
CA SER A 96 6.59 -10.93 -5.64
C SER A 96 5.52 -11.51 -6.59
N PRO A 97 5.65 -11.33 -7.91
CA PRO A 97 4.76 -11.97 -8.89
C PRO A 97 4.76 -13.50 -8.83
N LYS A 98 5.79 -14.11 -8.22
CA LYS A 98 5.87 -15.57 -8.01
C LYS A 98 5.15 -16.01 -6.72
N GLY A 99 4.56 -15.08 -5.96
CA GLY A 99 3.88 -15.35 -4.69
C GLY A 99 4.79 -15.33 -3.47
N GLY A 100 6.11 -15.18 -3.63
CA GLY A 100 7.04 -15.09 -2.51
C GLY A 100 6.81 -13.82 -1.68
N TYR A 101 6.66 -13.96 -0.37
CA TYR A 101 6.57 -12.85 0.58
C TYR A 101 7.92 -12.16 0.73
N LEU A 102 7.95 -10.85 0.53
CA LEU A 102 9.18 -10.04 0.56
C LEU A 102 9.39 -9.37 1.93
N GLY A 103 8.30 -9.11 2.65
CA GLY A 103 8.29 -8.40 3.93
C GLY A 103 7.24 -7.30 3.96
N PHE A 104 7.29 -6.45 4.98
CA PHE A 104 6.34 -5.37 5.19
C PHE A 104 6.97 -4.11 5.77
N HIS A 105 6.32 -2.98 5.55
CA HIS A 105 6.54 -1.76 6.33
C HIS A 105 5.36 -1.54 7.28
N SER A 106 5.65 -1.29 8.55
CA SER A 106 4.66 -0.82 9.52
C SER A 106 4.58 0.71 9.50
N LYS A 107 3.39 1.26 9.76
CA LYS A 107 3.19 2.69 10.00
C LYS A 107 4.07 3.16 11.17
N ILE A 108 4.97 4.12 10.89
CA ILE A 108 5.88 4.68 11.89
C ILE A 108 5.20 5.83 12.62
N LEU A 109 4.63 6.77 11.85
CA LEU A 109 3.84 7.89 12.34
C LEU A 109 2.41 7.43 12.59
N ARG A 110 2.16 6.96 13.81
CA ARG A 110 0.85 6.47 14.28
C ARG A 110 0.07 7.63 14.87
N CYS A 111 -1.21 7.75 14.52
CA CYS A 111 -2.08 8.78 15.06
C CYS A 111 -2.32 8.58 16.56
N GLY A 112 -2.45 9.68 17.30
CA GLY A 112 -2.87 9.64 18.69
C GLY A 112 -3.41 10.97 19.18
N SER A 113 -3.99 10.96 20.38
CA SER A 113 -4.47 12.17 21.06
C SER A 113 -3.33 13.18 21.27
N VAL A 114 -3.63 14.46 21.05
CA VAL A 114 -2.68 15.57 21.23
C VAL A 114 -2.60 15.99 22.70
N PHE A 115 -3.72 15.91 23.42
CA PHE A 115 -3.83 16.29 24.83
C PHE A 115 -4.30 15.11 25.68
N GLY A 116 -3.89 15.11 26.95
CA GLY A 116 -4.29 14.10 27.92
C GLY A 116 -3.57 12.77 27.74
N LYS A 117 -4.19 11.69 28.21
CA LYS A 117 -3.63 10.35 28.11
C LYS A 117 -3.50 9.95 26.62
N PRO A 118 -2.36 9.36 26.22
CA PRO A 118 -2.21 8.85 24.87
C PRO A 118 -3.29 7.82 24.54
N GLU A 119 -4.03 8.04 23.45
CA GLU A 119 -5.04 7.14 22.89
C GLU A 119 -4.85 7.03 21.37
N GLY A 120 -5.43 6.00 20.74
CA GLY A 120 -5.37 5.80 19.29
C GLY A 120 -4.28 4.81 18.83
N GLU A 121 -3.87 4.91 17.56
CA GLU A 121 -2.96 3.97 16.90
C GLU A 121 -1.65 3.76 17.64
N ILE A 122 -1.14 4.78 18.33
CA ILE A 122 0.07 4.72 19.16
C ILE A 122 0.03 3.63 20.24
N ARG A 123 -1.17 3.24 20.68
CA ARG A 123 -1.39 2.16 21.67
C ARG A 123 -1.77 0.83 21.05
N HIS A 124 -2.32 0.83 19.85
CA HIS A 124 -2.86 -0.38 19.22
C HIS A 124 -1.88 -1.05 18.26
N TYR A 125 -1.05 -0.27 17.58
CA TYR A 125 -0.10 -0.79 16.59
C TYR A 125 1.32 -0.62 17.06
N ALA A 126 2.14 -1.66 16.89
CA ALA A 126 3.58 -1.56 17.02
C ALA A 126 4.21 -0.95 15.74
N ALA A 127 5.47 -0.54 15.84
CA ALA A 127 6.29 -0.12 14.71
C ALA A 127 7.55 -0.99 14.59
N ARG A 128 8.14 -1.04 13.40
CA ARG A 128 9.44 -1.66 13.10
C ARG A 128 10.32 -0.70 12.32
N PRO A 129 11.66 -0.82 12.44
CA PRO A 129 12.58 -0.08 11.59
C PRO A 129 12.29 -0.30 10.11
N LEU A 130 12.51 0.74 9.30
CA LEU A 130 12.42 0.65 7.85
C LEU A 130 13.43 -0.36 7.29
N ARG A 131 13.02 -1.04 6.23
CA ARG A 131 13.82 -2.03 5.52
C ARG A 131 13.81 -1.73 4.03
N THR A 132 14.57 -2.48 3.27
CA THR A 132 14.50 -2.47 1.81
C THR A 132 14.07 -3.84 1.32
N PHE A 133 13.27 -3.87 0.26
CA PHE A 133 12.83 -5.10 -0.38
C PHE A 133 13.19 -5.07 -1.86
N ARG A 134 13.59 -6.22 -2.40
CA ARG A 134 13.88 -6.35 -3.83
C ARG A 134 12.64 -6.88 -4.54
N PHE A 135 12.05 -6.06 -5.40
CA PHE A 135 10.94 -6.45 -6.27
C PHE A 135 11.43 -6.50 -7.72
N LYS A 136 11.53 -7.72 -8.27
CA LYS A 136 12.25 -7.96 -9.53
C LYS A 136 13.67 -7.40 -9.41
N ASN A 137 14.02 -6.40 -10.22
CA ASN A 137 15.29 -5.67 -10.21
C ASN A 137 15.13 -4.22 -9.70
N ILE A 138 14.05 -3.92 -9.00
CA ILE A 138 13.78 -2.61 -8.36
C ILE A 138 13.86 -2.77 -6.84
N ILE A 139 14.32 -1.72 -6.17
CA ILE A 139 14.33 -1.63 -4.70
C ILE A 139 13.08 -0.86 -4.25
N ILE A 140 12.30 -1.48 -3.36
CA ILE A 140 11.24 -0.85 -2.59
C ILE A 140 11.87 -0.36 -1.28
N THR A 141 11.74 0.94 -1.01
CA THR A 141 12.27 1.57 0.20
C THR A 141 11.38 2.74 0.62
N ASN A 142 11.44 3.09 1.91
CA ASN A 142 10.86 4.32 2.46
C ASN A 142 11.97 5.29 2.95
N ARG A 143 13.19 5.17 2.40
CA ARG A 143 14.24 6.17 2.61
C ARG A 143 14.17 7.23 1.52
N GLY A 144 14.06 8.50 1.91
CA GLY A 144 14.28 9.67 1.04
C GLY A 144 15.75 9.87 0.64
N GLN A 145 16.58 8.81 0.68
CA GLN A 145 17.92 8.85 0.11
C GLN A 145 17.82 8.55 -1.38
N THR A 146 18.44 9.41 -2.16
CA THR A 146 18.54 9.42 -3.63
C THR A 146 19.10 8.09 -4.15
N LEU A 147 18.28 7.04 -4.18
CA LEU A 147 18.58 5.84 -4.93
C LEU A 147 18.15 6.12 -6.36
N ASN A 148 19.12 6.22 -7.26
CA ASN A 148 18.94 6.46 -8.70
C ASN A 148 17.96 5.48 -9.42
N LYS A 149 17.39 4.49 -8.72
CA LYS A 149 16.48 3.44 -9.25
C LYS A 149 15.43 2.93 -8.25
N GLY A 150 15.01 3.72 -7.25
CA GLY A 150 14.05 3.31 -6.21
C GLY A 150 12.63 3.83 -6.46
N ILE A 151 11.61 3.01 -6.18
CA ILE A 151 10.21 3.48 -6.09
C ILE A 151 9.91 3.79 -4.62
N ILE A 152 9.51 5.03 -4.37
CA ILE A 152 9.03 5.48 -3.07
C ILE A 152 7.51 5.35 -3.06
N LEU A 153 6.98 4.48 -2.20
CA LEU A 153 5.56 4.39 -1.90
C LEU A 153 5.30 5.10 -0.57
N LEU A 154 4.84 6.35 -0.64
CA LEU A 154 4.37 7.09 0.53
C LEU A 154 2.88 6.80 0.74
N THR A 155 2.50 6.41 1.95
CA THR A 155 1.10 6.35 2.38
C THR A 155 0.90 7.23 3.59
N SER A 156 0.10 8.29 3.42
CA SER A 156 -0.98 8.77 4.33
C SER A 156 -1.55 10.08 3.77
N PRO A 157 -2.86 10.22 3.53
CA PRO A 157 -3.53 11.48 3.77
C PRO A 157 -4.14 11.47 5.17
N VAL A 158 -3.81 12.48 5.97
CA VAL A 158 -4.60 12.87 7.14
C VAL A 158 -5.90 13.47 6.60
N HIS A 159 -7.06 12.95 7.01
CA HIS A 159 -8.32 13.70 6.94
C HIS A 159 -8.85 13.77 8.37
N SER A 160 -8.89 14.98 8.93
CA SER A 160 -9.77 15.32 10.04
C SER A 160 -11.17 15.50 9.46
N ASP A 161 -12.17 14.91 10.13
CA ASP A 161 -13.57 15.02 9.76
C ASP A 161 -14.01 16.47 9.53
N THR A 162 -14.55 16.73 8.34
CA THR A 162 -15.67 17.67 8.11
C THR A 162 -16.19 17.44 6.69
N GLU A 163 -17.51 17.50 6.55
CA GLU A 163 -18.32 17.14 5.38
C GLU A 163 -17.69 17.51 4.02
N LEU A 164 -17.54 16.51 3.12
CA LEU A 164 -17.25 16.76 1.71
C LEU A 164 -18.34 16.14 0.83
N LYS A 165 -19.35 16.97 0.50
CA LYS A 165 -20.26 16.77 -0.63
C LYS A 165 -19.52 17.10 -1.93
N GLN A 166 -18.66 16.18 -2.43
CA GLN A 166 -18.20 16.01 -3.83
C GLN A 166 -16.96 15.10 -3.86
N PRO A 167 -16.69 14.36 -4.96
CA PRO A 167 -15.55 13.44 -5.02
C PRO A 167 -14.24 14.23 -5.03
N SER A 168 -13.58 14.33 -3.87
CA SER A 168 -12.29 14.99 -3.70
C SER A 168 -11.16 14.19 -4.35
N LEU A 169 -10.28 14.90 -5.07
CA LEU A 169 -9.06 14.35 -5.65
C LEU A 169 -8.10 13.89 -4.54
N LEU A 170 -7.72 12.60 -4.54
CA LEU A 170 -6.57 12.13 -3.77
C LEU A 170 -5.28 12.33 -4.58
N LEU A 171 -4.39 13.18 -4.08
CA LEU A 171 -3.00 13.27 -4.55
C LEU A 171 -2.23 12.04 -4.06
N PHE A 172 -1.67 11.25 -4.97
CA PHE A 172 -0.58 10.33 -4.66
C PHE A 172 0.71 10.87 -5.28
N SER A 173 1.67 11.27 -4.45
CA SER A 173 3.00 11.64 -4.93
C SER A 173 3.82 10.37 -5.15
N ILE A 174 3.94 9.92 -6.42
CA ILE A 174 5.00 9.00 -6.81
C ILE A 174 6.21 9.85 -7.21
N VAL A 175 7.21 9.93 -6.33
CA VAL A 175 8.48 10.57 -6.65
C VAL A 175 9.31 9.58 -7.47
N VAL A 176 9.44 9.86 -8.76
CA VAL A 176 10.43 9.22 -9.64
C VAL A 176 11.64 10.15 -9.65
N PRO A 177 12.83 9.74 -9.19
CA PRO A 177 13.99 10.60 -9.23
C PRO A 177 14.42 10.79 -10.69
N TYR A 178 14.42 12.04 -11.16
CA TYR A 178 15.21 12.44 -12.32
C TYR A 178 16.04 13.67 -11.94
N THR A 179 17.31 13.63 -12.32
CA THR A 179 18.29 14.69 -12.13
C THR A 179 18.00 15.84 -13.09
N ALA A 180 17.17 16.77 -12.68
CA ALA A 180 17.23 18.18 -13.09
C ALA A 180 16.18 18.94 -12.27
N ARG A 181 16.57 20.13 -11.78
CA ARG A 181 15.70 21.09 -11.08
C ARG A 181 14.36 21.17 -11.82
N HIS A 182 13.24 20.96 -11.12
CA HIS A 182 11.87 21.47 -11.33
C HIS A 182 10.89 20.52 -10.59
N ASN A 183 10.12 21.05 -9.63
CA ASN A 183 9.09 20.31 -8.90
C ASN A 183 7.93 19.97 -9.85
N LEU A 184 7.71 18.69 -10.17
CA LEU A 184 6.49 18.25 -10.86
C LEU A 184 5.49 17.66 -9.86
N THR A 185 4.43 18.42 -9.59
CA THR A 185 3.23 17.94 -8.91
C THR A 185 2.31 17.26 -9.93
N PHE A 186 2.07 15.95 -9.81
CA PHE A 186 1.12 15.24 -10.68
C PHE A 186 -0.22 15.01 -9.97
N LEU A 187 -1.31 15.50 -10.60
CA LEU A 187 -2.69 15.22 -10.23
C LEU A 187 -3.17 13.93 -10.93
N LEU A 188 -3.63 12.95 -10.14
CA LEU A 188 -4.22 11.72 -10.68
C LEU A 188 -5.67 11.95 -11.11
N LYS A 189 -5.88 12.14 -12.42
CA LYS A 189 -7.17 11.87 -13.07
C LYS A 189 -6.94 10.73 -14.08
N TYR A 190 -7.57 9.58 -13.85
CA TYR A 190 -7.57 8.40 -14.73
C TYR A 190 -6.30 7.52 -14.81
N GLY A 191 -5.69 7.23 -13.66
CA GLY A 191 -5.11 5.91 -13.36
C GLY A 191 -4.22 5.22 -14.42
N ILE A 192 -3.17 5.87 -14.93
CA ILE A 192 -1.98 5.21 -15.50
C ILE A 192 -0.75 6.11 -15.25
N ILE A 193 0.23 5.64 -14.47
CA ILE A 193 1.52 6.32 -14.38
C ILE A 193 2.42 5.84 -15.53
N LYS A 194 2.65 6.72 -16.51
CA LYS A 194 3.51 6.47 -17.67
C LYS A 194 4.90 7.06 -17.39
N ILE A 195 5.76 6.27 -16.73
CA ILE A 195 7.20 6.57 -16.69
C ILE A 195 7.76 6.32 -18.09
N ARG A 196 8.07 7.39 -18.84
CA ARG A 196 8.91 7.32 -20.05
C ARG A 196 10.35 7.57 -19.60
N ASN A 197 11.26 6.69 -20.00
CA ASN A 197 12.67 7.06 -20.05
C ASN A 197 12.81 7.99 -21.26
N CYS A 198 13.33 9.21 -21.07
CA CYS A 198 14.02 9.91 -22.14
C CYS A 198 15.50 9.59 -21.94
N GLU A 199 16.06 8.83 -22.86
CA GLU A 199 17.49 8.77 -23.08
C GLU A 199 17.81 9.84 -24.12
N GLU A 200 18.71 10.75 -23.78
CA GLU A 200 19.93 11.05 -24.55
C GLU A 200 21.10 11.01 -23.56
#